data_AF-A0A5V5S2W2-F1
#
_entry.id   AF-A0A5V5S2W2-F1
#
_cell.length_a   1.000
_cell.length_b   1.000
_cell.length_c   1.000
_cell.angle_alpha   90.00
_cell.angle_beta   90.00
_cell.angle_gamma   90.00
#
_symmetry.space_group_name_H-M   'P 1'
#
loop_
_entity.id
_entity.type
_entity.pdbx_description
1 polymer ?
#
loop_
_entity_poly.entity_id
_entity_poly.type
_entity_poly.pdbx_seq_one_letter_code
_entity_poly.pdbx_strand_id
1 'polypeptide(L)' 'MMFLEHITRDGERWDSLAWQYYGDPLGYPRIIAANPHVAITPVLPSGVLLLIPVIEAEDARTEEDVAPWLR' A
#
# COMPACT_ATOMS: atom_id res chain seq x y z
N MET A 1 1.36 -13.20 -10.20
CA MET A 1 1.15 -12.03 -9.32
C MET A 1 0.99 -10.81 -10.22
N MET A 2 -0.11 -10.09 -10.11
CA MET A 2 -0.34 -8.85 -10.87
C MET A 2 0.14 -7.65 -10.05
N PHE A 3 0.69 -6.64 -10.70
CA PHE A 3 1.17 -5.42 -10.07
C PHE A 3 0.62 -4.19 -10.80
N LEU A 4 0.42 -3.10 -10.06
CA LEU A 4 0.22 -1.76 -10.61
C LEU A 4 1.52 -0.97 -10.47
N GLU A 5 1.80 -0.15 -11.47
CA GLU A 5 2.94 0.76 -11.47
C GLU A 5 2.50 2.11 -10.90
N HIS A 6 3.18 2.58 -9.84
CA HIS A 6 2.98 3.90 -9.25
C HIS A 6 4.29 4.70 -9.29
N ILE A 7 4.24 5.92 -9.80
CA ILE A 7 5.38 6.85 -9.73
C ILE A 7 5.18 7.75 -8.52
N THR A 8 6.12 7.69 -7.58
CA THR A 8 6.02 8.46 -6.34
C THR A 8 6.06 9.96 -6.56
N ARG A 9 5.37 10.70 -5.70
CA ARG A 9 5.32 12.17 -5.67
C ARG A 9 5.92 12.70 -4.37
N ASP A 10 6.33 13.97 -4.40
CA ASP A 10 6.89 14.63 -3.22
C ASP A 10 5.92 14.58 -2.03
N GLY A 11 6.41 14.13 -0.88
CA GLY A 11 5.62 14.02 0.35
C GLY A 11 4.84 12.72 0.50
N GLU A 12 4.89 11.79 -0.46
CA GLU A 12 4.23 10.48 -0.30
C GLU A 12 4.93 9.61 0.76
N ARG A 13 4.10 8.82 1.46
CA ARG A 13 4.52 7.89 2.52
C ARG A 13 3.98 6.51 2.24
N TRP A 14 4.65 5.49 2.79
CA TRP A 14 4.24 4.09 2.67
C TRP A 14 2.81 3.84 3.14
N ASP A 15 2.42 4.39 4.30
CA ASP A 15 1.07 4.28 4.85
C ASP A 15 0.01 4.93 3.96
N SER A 16 0.32 6.09 3.37
CA SER A 16 -0.59 6.82 2.51
C SER A 16 -0.84 6.09 1.19
N LEU A 17 0.20 5.46 0.63
CA LEU A 17 0.06 4.59 -0.54
C LEU A 17 -0.76 3.34 -0.21
N ALA A 18 -0.50 2.70 0.92
CA ALA A 18 -1.25 1.53 1.33
C ALA A 18 -2.74 1.85 1.55
N TRP A 19 -3.05 2.98 2.18
CA TRP A 19 -4.43 3.46 2.27
C TRP A 19 -5.05 3.72 0.89
N GLN A 20 -4.33 4.36 -0.03
CA GLN A 20 -4.83 4.66 -1.37
C GLN A 20 -5.16 3.39 -2.18
N TYR A 21 -4.32 2.37 -2.10
CA TYR A 21 -4.45 1.16 -2.93
C TYR A 21 -5.23 0.03 -2.27
N TYR A 22 -5.14 -0.09 -0.94
CA TYR A 22 -5.75 -1.20 -0.20
C TYR A 22 -6.86 -0.74 0.74
N GLY A 23 -7.02 0.55 1.02
CA GLY A 23 -7.91 1.00 2.08
C GLY A 23 -7.44 0.58 3.47
N ASP A 24 -6.15 0.22 3.62
CA ASP A 24 -5.55 -0.13 4.91
C ASP A 24 -4.18 0.56 5.00
N PRO A 25 -4.01 1.56 5.90
CA PRO A 25 -2.72 2.24 6.06
C PRO A 25 -1.65 1.33 6.67
N LEU A 26 -2.00 0.15 7.23
CA LEU A 26 -1.06 -0.86 7.72
C LEU A 26 -0.68 -1.88 6.63
N GLY A 27 -1.26 -1.80 5.43
CA GLY A 27 -0.99 -2.70 4.32
C GLY A 27 0.34 -2.48 3.60
N TYR A 28 1.11 -1.45 3.98
CA TYR A 28 2.36 -1.08 3.32
C TYR A 28 3.48 -2.13 3.34
N PRO A 29 3.59 -3.08 4.31
CA PRO A 29 4.61 -4.11 4.27
C PRO A 29 4.59 -4.93 2.98
N ARG A 30 3.42 -5.11 2.36
CA ARG A 30 3.28 -5.78 1.05
C ARG A 30 3.97 -5.00 -0.07
N ILE A 31 3.85 -3.67 -0.05
CA ILE A 31 4.49 -2.77 -1.02
C ILE A 31 6.01 -2.79 -0.81
N ILE A 32 6.48 -2.73 0.44
CA ILE A 32 7.91 -2.79 0.75
C ILE A 32 8.51 -4.13 0.28
N ALA A 33 7.84 -5.25 0.55
CA ALA A 33 8.31 -6.57 0.15
C ALA A 33 8.41 -6.72 -1.38
N ALA A 34 7.54 -6.06 -2.14
CA ALA A 34 7.59 -6.04 -3.60
C ALA A 34 8.69 -5.12 -4.16
N ASN A 35 9.19 -4.17 -3.35
CA ASN A 35 10.18 -3.17 -3.76
C ASN A 35 11.42 -3.18 -2.84
N PRO A 36 12.15 -4.30 -2.71
CA PRO A 36 13.28 -4.42 -1.78
C PRO A 36 14.47 -3.50 -2.14
N HIS A 37 14.47 -2.94 -3.34
CA HIS A 37 15.47 -1.99 -3.83
C HIS A 37 15.20 -0.54 -3.39
N VAL A 38 14.03 -0.26 -2.82
CA VAL A 38 13.66 1.08 -2.34
C VAL A 38 13.93 1.18 -0.85
N ALA A 39 14.62 2.24 -0.43
CA ALA A 39 14.90 2.49 0.98
C ALA A 39 13.61 2.74 1.76
N ILE A 40 13.51 2.17 2.96
CA ILE A 40 12.36 2.37 3.86
C ILE A 40 12.56 3.68 4.62
N THR A 41 12.16 4.78 4.00
CA THR A 41 12.17 6.12 4.61
C THR A 41 10.76 6.56 4.98
N PRO A 42 10.59 7.48 5.97
CA PRO A 42 9.27 7.96 6.37
C PRO A 42 8.55 8.77 5.28
N VAL A 43 9.32 9.34 4.34
CA VAL A 43 8.85 10.03 3.13
C VAL A 43 9.64 9.47 1.96
N LEU A 44 8.93 9.12 0.89
CA LEU A 44 9.51 8.60 -0.34
C LEU A 44 10.04 9.75 -1.20
N PRO A 45 11.20 9.60 -1.86
CA PRO A 45 11.61 10.56 -2.87
C PRO A 45 10.65 10.50 -4.05
N SER A 46 10.44 11.63 -4.72
CA SER A 46 9.61 11.69 -5.93
C SER A 46 10.30 11.03 -7.13
N GLY A 47 9.49 10.52 -8.06
CA GLY A 47 9.97 9.91 -9.31
C GLY A 47 10.44 8.46 -9.18
N VAL A 48 10.22 7.80 -8.04
CA VAL A 48 10.51 6.37 -7.86
C VAL A 48 9.34 5.55 -8.40
N LEU A 49 9.65 4.55 -9.22
CA LEU A 49 8.67 3.55 -9.65
C LEU A 49 8.48 2.51 -8.54
N LEU A 50 7.26 2.38 -8.04
CA LEU A 50 6.85 1.33 -7.11
C LEU A 50 5.94 0.34 -7.80
N LEU A 51 6.22 -0.95 -7.57
CA LEU A 51 5.32 -2.04 -7.91
C LEU A 51 4.35 -2.25 -6.74
N ILE A 52 3.06 -2.01 -6.97
CA ILE A 52 2.00 -2.22 -5.99
C ILE A 52 1.33 -3.57 -6.26
N PRO A 53 1.49 -4.58 -5.39
CA PRO A 53 0.81 -5.87 -5.55
C PRO A 53 -0.71 -5.72 -5.63
N VAL A 54 -1.35 -6.33 -6.63
CA VAL A 54 -2.81 -6.46 -6.65
C VAL A 54 -3.19 -7.66 -5.77
N ILE A 55 -4.11 -7.41 -4.83
CA ILE A 55 -4.64 -8.39 -3.88
C ILE A 55 -6.15 -8.54 -4.08
N GLU A 56 -6.71 -9.65 -3.63
CA GLU A 56 -8.16 -9.82 -3.62
C GLU A 56 -8.79 -8.83 -2.62
N ALA A 57 -10.01 -8.39 -2.89
CA ALA A 57 -10.68 -7.40 -2.05
C ALA A 57 -10.91 -7.88 -0.60
N GLU A 58 -10.98 -9.20 -0.39
CA GLU A 58 -11.09 -9.81 0.94
C GLU A 58 -9.81 -9.64 1.76
N ASP A 59 -8.63 -9.69 1.13
CA ASP A 59 -7.33 -9.50 1.78
C ASP A 59 -7.04 -8.02 2.14
N ALA A 60 -7.78 -7.10 1.51
CA ALA A 60 -7.66 -5.67 1.73
C ALA A 60 -8.54 -5.18 2.90
N ARG A 61 -9.65 -5.89 3.20
CA ARG A 61 -10.56 -5.51 4.28
C ARG A 61 -9.98 -5.91 5.63
N THR A 62 -10.05 -5.00 6.59
CA THR A 62 -9.79 -5.30 7.99
C THR A 62 -11.11 -5.59 8.71
N GLU A 63 -11.08 -6.43 9.76
CA GLU A 63 -12.27 -6.73 10.57
C GLU A 63 -12.88 -5.48 11.23
N GLU A 64 -12.06 -4.42 11.40
CA GLU A 64 -12.50 -3.12 11.92
C GLU A 64 -13.34 -2.32 10.91
N ASP A 65 -13.19 -2.56 9.61
CA ASP A 65 -13.99 -1.93 8.57
C ASP A 65 -15.42 -2.52 8.52
N VAL A 66 -15.61 -3.73 9.05
CA VAL A 66 -16.92 -4.37 9.11
C VAL A 66 -17.74 -3.80 10.26
N ALA A 67 -18.83 -3.11 9.91
CA ALA A 67 -19.78 -2.59 10.87
C ALA A 67 -20.22 -3.67 11.87
N PRO A 68 -20.36 -3.33 13.17
CA PRO A 68 -20.53 -4.33 14.23
C PRO A 68 -21.80 -5.20 14.12
N TRP A 69 -22.80 -4.79 13.34
CA TRP A 69 -24.03 -5.54 13.09
C TRP A 69 -23.96 -6.46 11.86
N LEU A 70 -22.85 -6.44 11.11
CA LEU A 70 -22.62 -7.27 9.92
C LEU A 70 -21.56 -8.37 10.17
N ARG A 71 -21.08 -8.48 11.41
CA ARG A 71 -20.12 -9.51 11.84
C ARG A 71 -20.79 -10.85 12.08
#